data_AF-A0A1G8K1X6-F1
#
_entry.id   AF-A0A1G8K1X6-F1
#
_cell.length_a   1.000
_cell.length_b   1.000
_cell.length_c   1.000
_cell.angle_alpha   90.00
_cell.angle_beta   90.00
_cell.angle_gamma   90.00
#
_symmetry.space_group_name_H-M   'P 1'
#
loop_
_entity.id
_entity.type
_entity.pdbx_description
1 polymer ?
#
loop_
_entity_poly.entity_id
_entity_poly.type
_entity_poly.pdbx_seq_one_letter_code
_entity_poly.pdbx_strand_id
1 'polypeptide(L)'
;MNLEGCVDQALSLLTDDVRARFAGNPTSVLRTDLDLTVSAVEHLASSRDDGGACDGVSFLQDGVILYAPTPWSRRENFTLAHELGHWLAERAPDIYDWIADQDEPGRLLETVCDQIAQRLLLPESAATAVIASGPIRAQHLIDLYNATQASRPVCAIALAKHLPGLGAIAIIDRYTGTVTHASVKPDPEQGWPTVFPWRDQKLTEGHPLLNLTPGASTARRLAWRTPWGTQADFYVDAVSDDKRAIVVFCDLDLWNVEQFHAPIQRDFDSRPLLTGSCCGTTFERRGYPCSNCGQPFCPRCGDCRCERDAKREVVCTECFLQFQPHLVVDGLCVDCRS
;
A
#
# COMPACT_ATOMS: atom_id res chain seq x y z
N MET A 1 20.73 -4.36 1.47
CA MET A 1 19.73 -3.64 0.66
C MET A 1 18.42 -3.49 1.45
N ASN A 2 17.48 -2.64 1.02
CA ASN A 2 16.14 -2.51 1.60
C ASN A 2 15.10 -2.43 0.47
N LEU A 3 13.81 -2.51 0.82
CA LEU A 3 12.71 -2.47 -0.14
C LEU A 3 12.79 -1.25 -1.08
N GLU A 4 12.94 -0.06 -0.50
CA GLU A 4 13.06 1.19 -1.26
C GLU A 4 14.29 1.22 -2.18
N GLY A 5 15.43 0.72 -1.72
CA GLY A 5 16.64 0.60 -2.51
C GLY A 5 16.49 -0.38 -3.68
N CYS A 6 15.73 -1.47 -3.53
CA CYS A 6 15.41 -2.36 -4.65
C CYS A 6 14.58 -1.63 -5.71
N VAL A 7 13.55 -0.90 -5.27
CA VAL A 7 12.68 -0.13 -6.16
C VAL A 7 13.48 0.95 -6.90
N ASP A 8 14.34 1.70 -6.18
CA ASP A 8 15.21 2.71 -6.78
C ASP A 8 16.19 2.12 -7.80
N GLN A 9 16.80 0.99 -7.46
CA GLN A 9 17.74 0.31 -8.33
C GLN A 9 17.07 -0.24 -9.60
N ALA A 10 15.91 -0.88 -9.47
CA ALA A 10 15.13 -1.33 -10.62
C ALA A 10 14.72 -0.16 -11.52
N LEU A 11 14.24 0.95 -10.93
CA LEU A 11 13.86 2.14 -11.68
C LEU A 11 15.06 2.86 -12.32
N SER A 12 16.28 2.71 -11.79
CA SER A 12 17.50 3.30 -12.35
C SER A 12 17.90 2.71 -13.71
N LEU A 13 17.37 1.53 -14.06
CA LEU A 13 17.54 0.94 -15.38
C LEU A 13 16.75 1.68 -16.47
N LEU A 14 15.80 2.54 -16.08
CA LEU A 14 15.01 3.36 -16.98
C LEU A 14 15.48 4.82 -16.88
N THR A 15 15.63 5.49 -18.02
CA THR A 15 15.88 6.94 -18.03
C THR A 15 14.64 7.71 -17.55
N ASP A 16 14.84 8.92 -17.01
CA ASP A 16 13.76 9.81 -16.58
C ASP A 16 12.72 10.04 -17.69
N ASP A 17 13.21 10.20 -18.92
CA ASP A 17 12.38 10.38 -20.11
C ASP A 17 11.49 9.15 -20.41
N VAL A 18 12.04 7.94 -20.26
CA VAL A 18 11.27 6.69 -20.44
C VAL A 18 10.22 6.56 -19.34
N ARG A 19 10.57 6.85 -18.09
CA ARG A 19 9.63 6.83 -16.95
C ARG A 19 8.49 7.83 -17.14
N ALA A 20 8.81 9.06 -17.58
CA ALA A 20 7.80 10.08 -17.86
C ALA A 20 6.87 9.70 -19.01
N ARG A 21 7.39 9.13 -20.11
CA ARG A 21 6.56 8.61 -21.20
C ARG A 21 5.70 7.43 -20.77
N PHE A 22 6.22 6.56 -19.90
CA PHE A 22 5.50 5.38 -19.44
C PHE A 22 4.21 5.78 -18.72
N ALA A 23 4.24 6.81 -17.87
CA ALA A 23 3.06 7.34 -17.19
C ALA A 23 1.96 7.83 -18.16
N GLY A 24 2.33 8.23 -19.39
CA GLY A 24 1.41 8.70 -20.42
C GLY A 24 0.91 7.63 -21.38
N ASN A 25 1.74 6.62 -21.69
CA ASN A 25 1.38 5.51 -22.58
C ASN A 25 2.24 4.26 -22.30
N PRO A 26 1.85 3.41 -21.31
CA PRO A 26 2.61 2.22 -20.93
C PRO A 26 2.89 1.27 -22.09
N THR A 27 1.86 0.95 -22.88
CA THR A 27 1.95 0.00 -23.99
C THR A 27 2.90 0.46 -25.08
N SER A 28 2.90 1.76 -25.42
CA SER A 28 3.85 2.30 -26.38
C SER A 28 5.26 2.12 -25.86
N VAL A 29 5.55 2.58 -24.65
CA VAL A 29 6.91 2.55 -24.09
C VAL A 29 7.47 1.14 -24.01
N LEU A 30 6.68 0.18 -23.55
CA LEU A 30 7.10 -1.23 -23.50
C LEU A 30 7.53 -1.74 -24.88
N ARG A 31 6.80 -1.37 -25.94
CA ARG A 31 7.08 -1.83 -27.31
C ARG A 31 8.20 -1.05 -28.00
N THR A 32 8.21 0.29 -27.87
CA THR A 32 9.08 1.16 -28.66
C THR A 32 10.41 1.45 -27.99
N ASP A 33 10.41 1.58 -26.67
CA ASP A 33 11.59 2.01 -25.91
C ASP A 33 12.32 0.81 -25.29
N LEU A 34 11.57 -0.24 -24.93
CA LEU A 34 12.10 -1.44 -24.26
C LEU A 34 12.10 -2.69 -25.13
N ASP A 35 11.62 -2.59 -26.38
CA ASP A 35 11.56 -3.69 -27.37
C ASP A 35 10.86 -4.96 -26.84
N LEU A 36 9.82 -4.77 -26.01
CA LEU A 36 9.02 -5.87 -25.46
C LEU A 36 7.79 -6.17 -26.31
N THR A 37 7.47 -7.45 -26.42
CA THR A 37 6.25 -7.91 -27.06
C THR A 37 5.09 -7.86 -26.07
N VAL A 38 4.23 -6.85 -26.21
CA VAL A 38 3.06 -6.69 -25.33
C VAL A 38 1.78 -7.06 -26.07
N SER A 39 0.94 -7.93 -25.51
CA SER A 39 -0.33 -8.33 -26.13
C SER A 39 -1.49 -8.43 -25.14
N ALA A 40 -2.68 -7.97 -25.56
CA ALA A 40 -3.91 -8.17 -24.81
C ALA A 40 -4.45 -9.59 -25.07
N VAL A 41 -4.89 -10.28 -24.02
CA VAL A 41 -5.46 -11.63 -24.10
C VAL A 41 -6.77 -11.66 -23.31
N GLU A 42 -7.90 -11.69 -24.01
CA GLU A 42 -9.23 -11.66 -23.39
C GLU A 42 -9.50 -12.88 -22.49
N HIS A 43 -8.92 -14.04 -22.81
CA HIS A 43 -9.09 -15.27 -22.04
C HIS A 43 -8.43 -15.25 -20.65
N LEU A 44 -7.55 -14.27 -20.36
CA LEU A 44 -7.04 -14.05 -19.01
C LEU A 44 -8.11 -13.45 -18.08
N ALA A 45 -9.12 -12.76 -18.63
CA ALA A 45 -10.23 -12.19 -17.86
C ALA A 45 -11.25 -13.24 -17.39
N SER A 46 -11.25 -14.45 -17.97
CA SER A 46 -12.07 -15.58 -17.54
C SER A 46 -11.34 -16.40 -16.47
N SER A 47 -11.80 -16.30 -15.22
CA SER A 47 -11.23 -16.99 -14.06
C SER A 47 -11.15 -18.51 -14.22
N ARG A 48 -10.09 -19.13 -13.70
CA ARG A 48 -10.11 -20.53 -13.26
C ARG A 48 -10.77 -20.60 -11.86
N ASP A 49 -11.51 -21.69 -11.60
CA ASP A 49 -12.26 -21.91 -10.35
C ASP A 49 -11.39 -21.99 -9.07
N ASP A 50 -10.07 -22.02 -9.19
CA ASP A 50 -9.11 -22.15 -8.07
C ASP A 50 -8.42 -20.83 -7.67
N GLY A 51 -9.17 -19.73 -7.58
CA GLY A 51 -8.84 -18.66 -6.63
C GLY A 51 -7.69 -17.69 -6.99
N GLY A 52 -7.56 -17.27 -8.26
CA GLY A 52 -6.73 -16.12 -8.61
C GLY A 52 -6.94 -15.68 -10.07
N ALA A 53 -7.50 -14.48 -10.28
CA ALA A 53 -7.47 -13.86 -11.60
C ALA A 53 -6.06 -13.30 -11.83
N CYS A 54 -5.29 -13.93 -12.73
CA CYS A 54 -4.05 -13.33 -13.23
C CYS A 54 -4.46 -12.24 -14.24
N ASP A 55 -4.50 -10.99 -13.80
CA ASP A 55 -4.77 -9.83 -14.67
C ASP A 55 -3.66 -9.67 -15.74
N GLY A 56 -2.48 -10.30 -15.55
CA GLY A 56 -1.40 -10.38 -16.53
C GLY A 56 -0.41 -11.52 -16.23
N VAL A 57 0.50 -11.73 -17.17
CA VAL A 57 1.65 -12.65 -17.05
C VAL A 57 2.78 -12.19 -17.97
N SER A 58 4.02 -12.30 -17.50
CA SER A 58 5.21 -12.06 -18.31
C SER A 58 6.05 -13.32 -18.52
N PHE A 59 6.60 -13.46 -19.73
CA PHE A 59 7.64 -14.42 -20.08
C PHE A 59 8.94 -13.65 -20.24
N LEU A 60 9.64 -13.47 -19.11
CA LEU A 60 10.74 -12.51 -18.98
C LEU A 60 11.92 -12.82 -19.92
N GLN A 61 12.21 -14.10 -20.16
CA GLN A 61 13.26 -14.56 -21.07
C GLN A 61 12.95 -14.26 -22.54
N ASP A 62 11.67 -14.27 -22.91
CA ASP A 62 11.21 -14.03 -24.27
C ASP A 62 10.83 -12.55 -24.52
N GLY A 63 10.90 -11.71 -23.48
CA GLY A 63 10.51 -10.30 -23.55
C GLY A 63 9.01 -10.12 -23.85
N VAL A 64 8.16 -11.07 -23.44
CA VAL A 64 6.72 -11.05 -23.71
C VAL A 64 5.94 -10.67 -22.46
N ILE A 65 4.97 -9.77 -22.60
CA ILE A 65 3.99 -9.41 -21.56
C ILE A 65 2.58 -9.62 -22.13
N LEU A 66 1.77 -10.42 -21.43
CA LEU A 66 0.36 -10.63 -21.74
C LEU A 66 -0.50 -10.01 -20.63
N TYR A 67 -1.61 -9.38 -21.01
CA TYR A 67 -2.51 -8.75 -20.04
C TYR A 67 -3.99 -8.89 -20.41
N ALA A 68 -4.85 -8.90 -19.40
CA ALA A 68 -6.29 -8.82 -19.58
C ALA A 68 -6.70 -7.35 -19.80
N PRO A 69 -7.34 -7.00 -20.94
CA PRO A 69 -7.78 -5.63 -21.19
C PRO A 69 -8.94 -5.24 -20.27
N THR A 70 -8.93 -3.99 -19.79
CA THR A 70 -9.88 -3.43 -18.84
C THR A 70 -10.47 -2.10 -19.36
N PRO A 71 -11.32 -2.15 -20.41
CA PRO A 71 -11.75 -0.98 -21.20
C PRO A 71 -12.40 0.16 -20.38
N TRP A 72 -12.82 -0.12 -19.14
CA TRP A 72 -13.52 0.82 -18.27
C TRP A 72 -12.78 1.22 -16.99
N SER A 73 -11.53 0.75 -16.76
CA SER A 73 -10.88 0.92 -15.45
C SER A 73 -9.39 1.26 -15.45
N ARG A 74 -8.71 1.28 -16.61
CA ARG A 74 -7.25 1.49 -16.74
C ARG A 74 -6.42 0.57 -15.81
N ARG A 75 -7.01 -0.53 -15.31
CA ARG A 75 -6.34 -1.47 -14.41
C ARG A 75 -5.20 -2.18 -15.14
N GLU A 76 -5.40 -2.46 -16.43
CA GLU A 76 -4.36 -2.98 -17.32
C GLU A 76 -3.05 -2.20 -17.26
N ASN A 77 -3.08 -0.89 -17.05
CA ASN A 77 -1.85 -0.09 -16.97
C ASN A 77 -1.03 -0.45 -15.74
N PHE A 78 -1.70 -0.74 -14.61
CA PHE A 78 -1.04 -1.23 -13.40
C PHE A 78 -0.44 -2.61 -13.64
N THR A 79 -1.19 -3.50 -14.28
CA THR A 79 -0.70 -4.83 -14.67
C THR A 79 0.55 -4.70 -15.55
N LEU A 80 0.51 -3.90 -16.62
CA LEU A 80 1.67 -3.66 -17.49
C LEU A 80 2.88 -3.11 -16.72
N ALA A 81 2.65 -2.20 -15.76
CA ALA A 81 3.70 -1.63 -14.94
C ALA A 81 4.26 -2.64 -13.91
N HIS A 82 3.41 -3.51 -13.38
CA HIS A 82 3.77 -4.59 -12.46
C HIS A 82 4.62 -5.65 -13.18
N GLU A 83 4.22 -6.09 -14.37
CA GLU A 83 5.00 -7.01 -15.20
C GLU A 83 6.35 -6.39 -15.64
N LEU A 84 6.36 -5.08 -15.95
CA LEU A 84 7.63 -4.37 -16.14
C LEU A 84 8.49 -4.38 -14.86
N GLY A 85 7.87 -4.31 -13.68
CA GLY A 85 8.53 -4.48 -12.40
C GLY A 85 9.29 -5.80 -12.30
N HIS A 86 8.67 -6.91 -12.68
CA HIS A 86 9.34 -8.22 -12.73
C HIS A 86 10.52 -8.21 -13.71
N TRP A 87 10.32 -7.65 -14.90
CA TRP A 87 11.37 -7.56 -15.93
C TRP A 87 12.58 -6.72 -15.50
N LEU A 88 12.33 -5.62 -14.77
CA LEU A 88 13.38 -4.77 -14.20
C LEU A 88 14.09 -5.45 -13.03
N ALA A 89 13.34 -6.10 -12.13
CA ALA A 89 13.89 -6.79 -10.97
C ALA A 89 14.88 -7.89 -11.39
N GLU A 90 14.60 -8.60 -12.48
CA GLU A 90 15.48 -9.66 -13.02
C GLU A 90 16.80 -9.11 -13.57
N ARG A 91 16.79 -7.87 -14.09
CA ARG A 91 17.95 -7.22 -14.70
C ARG A 91 18.76 -6.38 -13.73
N ALA A 92 18.14 -5.97 -12.63
CA ALA A 92 18.81 -5.18 -11.61
C ALA A 92 19.75 -6.09 -10.80
N PRO A 93 21.03 -5.71 -10.64
CA PRO A 93 21.95 -6.52 -9.87
C PRO A 93 21.49 -6.64 -8.42
N ASP A 94 21.80 -7.76 -7.77
CA ASP A 94 21.60 -7.98 -6.33
C ASP A 94 20.14 -7.98 -5.82
N ILE A 95 19.12 -7.62 -6.62
CA ILE A 95 17.72 -7.62 -6.17
C ILE A 95 17.26 -9.05 -5.87
N TYR A 96 17.45 -9.98 -6.79
CA TYR A 96 17.07 -11.39 -6.58
C TYR A 96 17.88 -12.04 -5.46
N ASP A 97 19.18 -11.76 -5.37
CA ASP A 97 20.03 -12.25 -4.28
C ASP A 97 19.52 -11.75 -2.92
N TRP A 98 19.20 -10.45 -2.82
CA TRP A 98 18.65 -9.89 -1.60
C TRP A 98 17.27 -10.44 -1.24
N ILE A 99 16.38 -10.62 -2.23
CA ILE A 99 15.04 -11.19 -2.02
C ILE A 99 15.15 -12.64 -1.55
N ALA A 100 16.06 -13.43 -2.12
CA ALA A 100 16.27 -14.84 -1.76
C ALA A 100 16.63 -15.04 -0.28
N ASP A 101 17.27 -14.04 0.34
CA ASP A 101 17.65 -14.04 1.77
C ASP A 101 16.49 -13.66 2.73
N GLN A 102 15.27 -13.42 2.25
CA GLN A 102 14.12 -12.99 3.07
C GLN A 102 13.16 -14.13 3.41
N ASP A 103 12.37 -13.96 4.48
CA ASP A 103 11.45 -15.00 4.99
C ASP A 103 10.34 -15.38 3.99
N GLU A 104 9.82 -14.40 3.23
CA GLU A 104 8.77 -14.59 2.21
C GLU A 104 9.20 -14.01 0.84
N PRO A 105 10.15 -14.64 0.12
CA PRO A 105 10.78 -14.06 -1.06
C PRO A 105 9.79 -13.76 -2.19
N GLY A 106 8.83 -14.66 -2.45
CA GLY A 106 7.80 -14.47 -3.46
C GLY A 106 6.91 -13.26 -3.17
N ARG A 107 6.35 -13.18 -1.95
CA ARG A 107 5.50 -12.04 -1.53
C ARG A 107 6.27 -10.72 -1.59
N LEU A 108 7.55 -10.75 -1.23
CA LEU A 108 8.39 -9.56 -1.29
C LEU A 108 8.66 -9.10 -2.72
N LEU A 109 8.88 -10.03 -3.67
CA LEU A 109 9.01 -9.70 -5.09
C LEU A 109 7.75 -9.02 -5.62
N GLU A 110 6.57 -9.57 -5.31
CA GLU A 110 5.28 -8.94 -5.66
C GLU A 110 5.18 -7.52 -5.09
N THR A 111 5.60 -7.33 -3.84
CA THR A 111 5.60 -6.02 -3.18
C THR A 111 6.55 -5.03 -3.87
N VAL A 112 7.74 -5.49 -4.28
CA VAL A 112 8.68 -4.67 -5.07
C VAL A 112 8.05 -4.25 -6.40
N CYS A 113 7.45 -5.19 -7.12
CA CYS A 113 6.82 -4.95 -8.42
C CYS A 113 5.64 -3.98 -8.31
N ASP A 114 4.81 -4.11 -7.27
CA ASP A 114 3.72 -3.18 -6.97
C ASP A 114 4.22 -1.76 -6.68
N GLN A 115 5.34 -1.61 -5.96
CA GLN A 115 5.92 -0.29 -5.70
C GLN A 115 6.54 0.34 -6.94
N ILE A 116 7.21 -0.46 -7.79
CA ILE A 116 7.69 -0.02 -9.10
C ILE A 116 6.52 0.45 -9.96
N ALA A 117 5.45 -0.35 -10.05
CA ALA A 117 4.25 -0.03 -10.82
C ALA A 117 3.60 1.28 -10.35
N GLN A 118 3.47 1.47 -9.04
CA GLN A 118 2.95 2.71 -8.46
C GLN A 118 3.82 3.93 -8.86
N ARG A 119 5.15 3.84 -8.73
CA ARG A 119 6.05 4.95 -9.05
C ARG A 119 6.11 5.28 -10.55
N LEU A 120 5.95 4.28 -11.42
CA LEU A 120 5.89 4.47 -12.87
C LEU A 120 4.60 5.14 -13.33
N LEU A 121 3.45 4.79 -12.75
CA LEU A 121 2.15 5.32 -13.17
C LEU A 121 1.76 6.61 -12.45
N LEU A 122 2.22 6.78 -11.20
CA LEU A 122 1.96 7.94 -10.36
C LEU A 122 3.28 8.47 -9.79
N PRO A 123 4.00 9.30 -10.55
CA PRO A 123 5.10 10.08 -10.00
C PRO A 123 4.62 10.90 -8.80
N GLU A 124 5.39 10.98 -7.73
CA GLU A 124 5.02 11.70 -6.50
C GLU A 124 4.65 13.17 -6.79
N SER A 125 5.35 13.78 -7.74
CA SER A 125 5.08 15.15 -8.21
C SER A 125 3.66 15.32 -8.75
N ALA A 126 3.01 14.28 -9.31
CA ALA A 126 1.64 14.38 -9.82
C ALA A 126 0.62 14.52 -8.67
N ALA A 127 0.78 13.72 -7.61
CA ALA A 127 -0.09 13.83 -6.44
C ALA A 127 0.10 15.19 -5.73
N THR A 128 1.35 15.62 -5.56
CA THR A 128 1.66 16.93 -4.98
C THR A 128 1.12 18.09 -5.84
N ALA A 129 1.22 18.00 -7.16
CA ALA A 129 0.71 19.02 -8.06
C ALA A 129 -0.81 19.17 -7.98
N VAL A 130 -1.55 18.06 -7.91
CA VAL A 130 -3.02 18.08 -7.81
C VAL A 130 -3.49 18.56 -6.44
N ILE A 131 -2.85 18.13 -5.36
CA ILE A 131 -3.19 18.59 -3.99
C ILE A 131 -2.82 20.08 -3.82
N ALA A 132 -1.76 20.53 -4.48
CA ALA A 132 -1.18 21.85 -4.35
C ALA A 132 -0.91 22.20 -2.86
N SER A 133 -1.29 23.40 -2.42
CA SER A 133 -1.13 23.86 -1.03
C SER A 133 -2.37 23.65 -0.16
N GLY A 134 -3.41 23.00 -0.68
CA GLY A 134 -4.69 22.83 0.02
C GLY A 134 -4.78 21.53 0.84
N PRO A 135 -5.83 21.37 1.67
CA PRO A 135 -6.13 20.07 2.26
C PRO A 135 -6.51 19.07 1.16
N ILE A 136 -6.23 17.79 1.40
CA ILE A 136 -6.67 16.72 0.51
C ILE A 136 -8.20 16.69 0.38
N ARG A 137 -8.71 16.46 -0.83
CA ARG A 137 -10.15 16.41 -1.15
C ARG A 137 -10.45 15.22 -2.04
N ALA A 138 -11.70 14.77 -2.04
CA ALA A 138 -12.16 13.70 -2.90
C ALA A 138 -12.03 14.06 -4.39
N GLN A 139 -12.20 15.34 -4.73
CA GLN A 139 -11.99 15.84 -6.10
C GLN A 139 -10.57 15.57 -6.62
N HIS A 140 -9.56 15.58 -5.75
CA HIS A 140 -8.17 15.32 -6.15
C HIS A 140 -7.98 13.91 -6.72
N LEU A 141 -8.82 12.92 -6.36
CA LEU A 141 -8.76 11.60 -6.99
C LEU A 141 -9.22 11.65 -8.44
N ILE A 142 -10.26 12.42 -8.74
CA ILE A 142 -10.75 12.63 -10.10
C ILE A 142 -9.69 13.37 -10.91
N ASP A 143 -9.12 14.42 -10.34
CA ASP A 143 -8.12 15.25 -11.00
C ASP A 143 -6.84 14.44 -11.28
N LEU A 144 -6.36 13.66 -10.31
CA LEU A 144 -5.20 12.78 -10.47
C LEU A 144 -5.46 11.67 -11.49
N TYR A 145 -6.65 11.08 -11.47
CA TYR A 145 -7.07 10.12 -12.49
C TYR A 145 -7.11 10.74 -13.89
N ASN A 146 -7.55 11.98 -14.02
CA ASN A 146 -7.58 12.66 -15.32
C ASN A 146 -6.19 13.08 -15.81
N ALA A 147 -5.29 13.42 -14.88
CA ALA A 147 -3.92 13.85 -15.17
C ALA A 147 -2.97 12.68 -15.48
N THR A 148 -3.34 11.43 -15.18
CA THR A 148 -2.45 10.26 -15.28
C THR A 148 -3.13 9.08 -15.97
N GLN A 149 -2.35 8.06 -16.36
CA GLN A 149 -2.89 6.79 -16.84
C GLN A 149 -3.19 5.79 -15.72
N ALA A 150 -3.08 6.20 -14.45
CA ALA A 150 -3.37 5.33 -13.33
C ALA A 150 -4.87 5.01 -13.22
N SER A 151 -5.17 3.86 -12.61
CA SER A 151 -6.54 3.51 -12.24
C SER A 151 -6.97 4.28 -10.98
N ARG A 152 -8.29 4.38 -10.75
CA ARG A 152 -8.82 5.05 -9.54
C ARG A 152 -8.31 4.44 -8.23
N PRO A 153 -8.24 3.10 -8.05
CA PRO A 153 -7.61 2.50 -6.88
C PRO A 153 -6.16 2.96 -6.67
N VAL A 154 -5.36 3.01 -7.72
CA VAL A 154 -3.95 3.43 -7.64
C VAL A 154 -3.85 4.91 -7.24
N CYS A 155 -4.76 5.76 -7.77
CA CYS A 155 -4.87 7.16 -7.33
C CYS A 155 -5.25 7.27 -5.84
N ALA A 156 -6.17 6.41 -5.36
CA ALA A 156 -6.57 6.40 -3.94
C ALA A 156 -5.40 6.03 -3.02
N ILE A 157 -4.57 5.04 -3.40
CA ILE A 157 -3.38 4.63 -2.65
C ILE A 157 -2.39 5.79 -2.55
N ALA A 158 -2.08 6.44 -3.68
CA ALA A 158 -1.16 7.57 -3.71
C ALA A 158 -1.65 8.73 -2.84
N LEU A 159 -2.92 9.11 -2.99
CA LEU A 159 -3.52 10.20 -2.23
C LEU A 159 -3.60 9.89 -0.73
N ALA A 160 -3.86 8.64 -0.33
CA ALA A 160 -3.93 8.26 1.08
C ALA A 160 -2.61 8.52 1.82
N LYS A 161 -1.46 8.43 1.15
CA LYS A 161 -0.14 8.75 1.72
C LYS A 161 -0.04 10.21 2.19
N HIS A 162 -0.85 11.12 1.65
CA HIS A 162 -0.88 12.54 2.03
C HIS A 162 -1.88 12.88 3.14
N LEU A 163 -2.62 11.90 3.67
CA LEU A 163 -3.50 12.15 4.82
C LEU A 163 -2.65 12.54 6.06
N PRO A 164 -2.95 13.64 6.76
CA PRO A 164 -2.15 14.11 7.89
C PRO A 164 -2.36 13.29 9.17
N GLY A 165 -3.44 12.51 9.25
CA GLY A 165 -3.81 11.70 10.40
C GLY A 165 -4.39 10.34 9.99
N LEU A 166 -5.20 9.75 10.88
CA LEU A 166 -5.91 8.51 10.62
C LEU A 166 -7.06 8.77 9.65
N GLY A 167 -7.07 8.07 8.53
CA GLY A 167 -8.07 8.27 7.51
C GLY A 167 -8.09 7.17 6.47
N ALA A 168 -8.97 7.34 5.50
CA ALA A 168 -9.06 6.45 4.37
C ALA A 168 -9.59 7.18 3.14
N ILE A 169 -9.26 6.70 1.96
CA ILE A 169 -9.87 7.12 0.69
C ILE A 169 -10.64 5.93 0.15
N ALA A 170 -11.96 6.06 0.04
CA ALA A 170 -12.85 5.01 -0.41
C ALA A 170 -13.51 5.36 -1.75
N ILE A 171 -13.73 4.32 -2.56
CA ILE A 171 -14.49 4.38 -3.80
C ILE A 171 -15.71 3.47 -3.63
N ILE A 172 -16.89 4.06 -3.67
CA ILE A 172 -18.16 3.38 -3.41
C ILE A 172 -18.94 3.31 -4.72
N ASP A 173 -19.38 2.13 -5.11
CA ASP A 173 -20.38 1.96 -6.18
C ASP A 173 -21.73 2.41 -5.66
N ARG A 174 -22.34 3.38 -6.35
CA ARG A 174 -23.59 3.99 -5.90
C ARG A 174 -24.82 3.16 -6.22
N TYR A 175 -24.75 2.27 -7.20
CA TYR A 175 -25.86 1.39 -7.56
C TYR A 175 -25.97 0.21 -6.60
N THR A 176 -24.83 -0.40 -6.26
CA THR A 176 -24.82 -1.54 -5.32
C THR A 176 -24.70 -1.11 -3.87
N GLY A 177 -24.24 0.13 -3.63
CA GLY A 177 -23.91 0.63 -2.30
C GLY A 177 -22.64 -0.01 -1.73
N THR A 178 -21.78 -0.59 -2.56
CA THR A 178 -20.61 -1.37 -2.12
C THR A 178 -19.35 -0.54 -2.17
N VAL A 179 -18.52 -0.58 -1.13
CA VAL A 179 -17.15 -0.06 -1.16
C VAL A 179 -16.33 -0.94 -2.10
N THR A 180 -16.05 -0.46 -3.30
CA THR A 180 -15.27 -1.18 -4.31
C THR A 180 -13.77 -1.10 -4.08
N HIS A 181 -13.31 -0.10 -3.32
CA HIS A 181 -11.91 0.05 -2.94
C HIS A 181 -11.80 0.95 -1.72
N ALA A 182 -10.80 0.70 -0.87
CA ALA A 182 -10.40 1.59 0.20
C ALA A 182 -8.89 1.54 0.39
N SER A 183 -8.28 2.72 0.51
CA SER A 183 -6.87 2.93 0.87
C SER A 183 -6.81 3.61 2.23
N VAL A 184 -6.14 3.01 3.21
CA VAL A 184 -6.21 3.42 4.63
C VAL A 184 -4.84 3.93 5.08
N LYS A 185 -4.84 4.97 5.93
CA LYS A 185 -3.63 5.47 6.60
C LYS A 185 -3.91 5.62 8.11
N PRO A 186 -3.06 5.12 9.01
CA PRO A 186 -1.93 4.21 8.75
C PRO A 186 -2.40 2.84 8.25
N ASP A 187 -1.46 2.03 7.75
CA ASP A 187 -1.75 0.69 7.23
C ASP A 187 -2.29 -0.27 8.31
N PRO A 188 -3.45 -0.94 8.09
CA PRO A 188 -4.04 -1.90 9.00
C PRO A 188 -3.22 -3.17 9.29
N GLU A 189 -2.19 -3.53 8.50
CA GLU A 189 -1.37 -4.74 8.72
C GLU A 189 -0.77 -4.83 10.13
N GLN A 190 -0.69 -3.70 10.82
CA GLN A 190 -0.21 -3.59 12.20
C GLN A 190 -1.36 -3.61 13.23
N GLY A 191 -2.54 -4.08 12.82
CA GLY A 191 -3.76 -4.28 13.61
C GLY A 191 -4.66 -3.04 13.74
N TRP A 192 -4.32 -1.89 13.15
CA TRP A 192 -5.06 -0.62 13.33
C TRP A 192 -4.89 0.33 12.14
N PRO A 193 -5.90 1.16 11.77
CA PRO A 193 -7.17 1.37 12.48
C PRO A 193 -8.10 0.16 12.44
N THR A 194 -8.97 -0.01 13.43
CA THR A 194 -9.96 -1.10 13.49
C THR A 194 -11.31 -0.71 12.88
N VAL A 195 -11.57 0.59 12.77
CA VAL A 195 -12.78 1.13 12.11
C VAL A 195 -12.35 2.00 10.94
N PHE A 196 -12.61 1.50 9.73
CA PHE A 196 -12.32 2.16 8.46
C PHE A 196 -13.26 1.59 7.38
N PRO A 197 -13.46 2.28 6.24
CA PRO A 197 -14.13 1.69 5.09
C PRO A 197 -13.29 0.57 4.51
N TRP A 198 -13.86 -0.62 4.31
CA TRP A 198 -13.13 -1.73 3.68
C TRP A 198 -13.84 -2.24 2.43
N ARG A 199 -13.07 -2.89 1.55
CA ARG A 199 -13.56 -3.47 0.30
C ARG A 199 -14.71 -4.45 0.56
N ASP A 200 -15.76 -4.40 -0.26
CA ASP A 200 -16.98 -5.22 -0.17
C ASP A 200 -17.91 -4.88 0.99
N GLN A 201 -17.58 -3.87 1.80
CA GLN A 201 -18.52 -3.33 2.78
C GLN A 201 -19.72 -2.70 2.05
N LYS A 202 -20.94 -3.14 2.42
CA LYS A 202 -22.19 -2.61 1.87
C LYS A 202 -22.76 -1.53 2.78
N LEU A 203 -23.07 -0.38 2.19
CA LEU A 203 -23.75 0.72 2.85
C LEU A 203 -25.26 0.43 2.93
N THR A 204 -25.89 0.91 3.99
CA THR A 204 -27.35 0.82 4.15
C THR A 204 -28.06 1.73 3.16
N GLU A 205 -29.28 1.34 2.77
CA GLU A 205 -30.16 2.20 1.99
C GLU A 205 -30.37 3.55 2.70
N GLY A 206 -30.35 4.65 1.95
CA GLY A 206 -30.45 6.00 2.49
C GLY A 206 -29.16 6.59 3.07
N HIS A 207 -28.03 5.87 3.03
CA HIS A 207 -26.76 6.42 3.51
C HIS A 207 -26.42 7.73 2.77
N PRO A 208 -26.02 8.82 3.48
CA PRO A 208 -25.82 10.14 2.87
C PRO A 208 -24.88 10.16 1.66
N LEU A 209 -23.84 9.31 1.66
CA LEU A 209 -22.88 9.17 0.57
C LEU A 209 -23.48 8.57 -0.72
N LEU A 210 -24.55 7.77 -0.62
CA LEU A 210 -25.23 7.21 -1.80
C LEU A 210 -26.16 8.23 -2.46
N ASN A 211 -26.69 9.16 -1.66
CA ASN A 211 -27.69 10.16 -2.05
C ASN A 211 -27.10 11.48 -2.55
N LEU A 212 -25.77 11.57 -2.73
CA LEU A 212 -25.15 12.76 -3.31
C LEU A 212 -25.56 12.93 -4.76
N THR A 213 -25.98 14.14 -5.16
CA THR A 213 -26.27 14.42 -6.57
C THR A 213 -25.00 14.25 -7.40
N PRO A 214 -25.02 13.57 -8.57
CA PRO A 214 -23.87 13.50 -9.46
C PRO A 214 -23.27 14.89 -9.73
N GLY A 215 -21.95 15.01 -9.65
CA GLY A 215 -21.20 16.26 -9.75
C GLY A 215 -21.18 17.11 -8.46
N ALA A 216 -22.01 16.81 -7.46
CA ALA A 216 -21.98 17.52 -6.19
C ALA A 216 -20.85 17.03 -5.28
N SER A 217 -20.32 17.96 -4.50
CA SER A 217 -19.40 17.70 -3.41
C SER A 217 -20.03 18.05 -2.06
N THR A 218 -19.62 17.36 -1.00
CA THR A 218 -20.00 17.68 0.38
C THR A 218 -18.81 17.50 1.31
N ALA A 219 -18.75 18.31 2.36
CA ALA A 219 -17.89 18.05 3.52
C ALA A 219 -18.78 17.98 4.77
N ARG A 220 -18.65 16.92 5.56
CA ARG A 220 -19.46 16.72 6.77
C ARG A 220 -18.81 15.78 7.76
N ARG A 221 -19.28 15.78 9.00
CA ARG A 221 -18.99 14.73 9.97
C ARG A 221 -19.96 13.56 9.78
N LEU A 222 -19.45 12.34 9.79
CA LEU A 222 -20.23 11.11 9.61
C LEU A 222 -19.64 9.97 10.45
N ALA A 223 -20.52 9.21 11.09
CA ALA A 223 -20.13 7.99 11.78
C ALA A 223 -19.96 6.83 10.79
N TRP A 224 -18.81 6.16 10.82
CA TRP A 224 -18.57 4.94 10.08
C TRP A 224 -18.70 3.73 11.00
N ARG A 225 -19.50 2.75 10.58
CA ARG A 225 -19.79 1.54 11.36
C ARG A 225 -19.28 0.30 10.63
N THR A 226 -18.56 -0.54 11.35
CA THR A 226 -18.16 -1.87 10.90
C THR A 226 -19.35 -2.86 10.95
N PRO A 227 -19.43 -3.85 10.06
CA PRO A 227 -20.33 -4.99 10.17
C PRO A 227 -20.46 -5.65 11.55
N TRP A 228 -19.40 -5.64 12.37
CA TRP A 228 -19.44 -6.20 13.74
C TRP A 228 -19.87 -5.20 14.82
N GLY A 229 -20.37 -4.03 14.43
CA GLY A 229 -21.05 -3.08 15.32
C GLY A 229 -20.18 -1.98 15.91
N THR A 230 -18.84 -2.06 15.80
CA THR A 230 -17.95 -0.95 16.22
C THR A 230 -18.10 0.26 15.30
N GLN A 231 -17.96 1.47 15.84
CA GLN A 231 -18.22 2.72 15.14
C GLN A 231 -17.20 3.80 15.51
N ALA A 232 -16.86 4.66 14.55
CA ALA A 232 -15.95 5.78 14.71
C ALA A 232 -16.44 6.99 13.87
N ASP A 233 -16.42 8.19 14.44
CA ASP A 233 -16.78 9.43 13.72
C ASP A 233 -15.64 9.93 12.86
N PHE A 234 -15.87 10.22 11.58
CA PHE A 234 -14.91 10.85 10.69
C PHE A 234 -15.44 12.17 10.16
N TYR A 235 -14.53 13.11 9.92
CA TYR A 235 -14.80 14.16 8.94
C TYR A 235 -14.63 13.54 7.55
N VAL A 236 -15.56 13.84 6.66
CA VAL A 236 -15.54 13.34 5.29
C VAL A 236 -15.66 14.48 4.29
N ASP A 237 -14.85 14.45 3.25
CA ASP A 237 -15.06 15.20 2.00
C ASP A 237 -15.38 14.18 0.91
N ALA A 238 -16.46 14.41 0.18
CA ALA A 238 -16.96 13.48 -0.80
C ALA A 238 -17.37 14.20 -2.08
N VAL A 239 -17.13 13.55 -3.22
CA VAL A 239 -17.67 13.93 -4.52
C VAL A 239 -18.30 12.71 -5.17
N SER A 240 -19.35 12.90 -5.96
CA SER A 240 -19.98 11.80 -6.69
C SER A 240 -20.00 12.02 -8.19
N ASP A 241 -19.84 10.94 -8.96
CA ASP A 241 -20.25 10.83 -10.35
C ASP A 241 -21.51 9.94 -10.45
N ASP A 242 -22.02 9.69 -11.66
CA ASP A 242 -23.23 8.87 -11.85
C ASP A 242 -23.13 7.46 -11.26
N LYS A 243 -21.93 6.90 -11.19
CA LYS A 243 -21.69 5.51 -10.80
C LYS A 243 -21.04 5.38 -9.42
N ARG A 244 -20.32 6.41 -8.97
CA ARG A 244 -19.38 6.31 -7.85
C ARG A 244 -19.48 7.49 -6.90
N ALA A 245 -19.31 7.21 -5.61
CA ALA A 245 -18.96 8.21 -4.62
C ALA A 245 -17.49 8.01 -4.24
N ILE A 246 -16.69 9.07 -4.38
CA ILE A 246 -15.31 9.11 -3.92
C ILE A 246 -15.31 9.88 -2.61
N VAL A 247 -14.70 9.30 -1.58
CA VAL A 247 -14.84 9.80 -0.21
C VAL A 247 -13.49 9.76 0.49
N VAL A 248 -13.08 10.89 1.02
CA VAL A 248 -11.91 11.02 1.89
C VAL A 248 -12.40 11.11 3.32
N PHE A 249 -11.98 10.15 4.15
CA PHE A 249 -12.21 10.09 5.59
C PHE A 249 -10.96 10.61 6.31
N CYS A 250 -11.14 11.51 7.28
CA CYS A 250 -10.08 11.93 8.19
C CYS A 250 -10.63 12.05 9.62
N ASP A 251 -9.81 11.71 10.59
CA ASP A 251 -10.03 11.99 12.01
C ASP A 251 -9.90 13.49 12.36
N LEU A 252 -9.16 14.25 11.55
CA LEU A 252 -9.01 15.70 11.64
C LEU A 252 -9.99 16.44 10.73
N ASP A 253 -10.50 17.59 11.18
CA ASP A 253 -11.36 18.45 10.35
C ASP A 253 -10.51 19.32 9.40
N LEU A 254 -10.13 18.73 8.27
CA LEU A 254 -9.34 19.43 7.25
C LEU A 254 -10.16 20.48 6.48
N TRP A 255 -11.48 20.43 6.58
CA TRP A 255 -12.39 21.18 5.73
C TRP A 255 -13.22 22.21 6.49
N ASN A 256 -12.94 22.41 7.78
CA ASN A 256 -13.67 23.31 8.68
C ASN A 256 -15.18 23.04 8.66
N VAL A 257 -15.55 21.76 8.73
CA VAL A 257 -16.93 21.29 8.84
C VAL A 257 -17.57 21.82 10.13
N GLU A 258 -16.84 21.79 11.24
CA GLU A 258 -17.31 22.24 12.54
C GLU A 258 -16.58 23.54 12.96
N GLN A 259 -17.29 24.46 13.62
CA GLN A 259 -16.65 25.64 14.21
C GLN A 259 -15.98 25.31 15.55
N PHE A 260 -16.51 24.31 16.26
CA PHE A 260 -15.97 23.82 17.52
C PHE A 260 -15.45 22.40 17.34
N HIS A 261 -14.14 22.25 17.46
CA HIS A 261 -13.46 20.98 17.27
C HIS A 261 -13.26 20.30 18.63
N ALA A 262 -14.25 19.51 19.05
CA ALA A 262 -14.01 18.59 20.17
C ALA A 262 -12.95 17.56 19.72
N PRO A 263 -11.87 17.35 20.49
CA PRO A 263 -10.88 16.34 20.13
C PRO A 263 -11.56 14.97 20.07
N ILE A 264 -11.56 14.36 18.89
CA ILE A 264 -12.00 12.97 18.72
C ILE A 264 -10.87 12.11 19.30
N GLN A 265 -10.97 11.70 20.56
CA GLN A 265 -10.02 10.73 21.11
C GLN A 265 -10.23 9.38 20.43
N ARG A 266 -9.24 8.95 19.65
CA ARG A 266 -9.16 7.58 19.14
C ARG A 266 -8.31 6.71 20.06
N ASP A 267 -8.55 5.41 20.04
CA ASP A 267 -7.67 4.40 20.64
C ASP A 267 -6.22 4.44 20.08
N PHE A 268 -6.02 5.07 18.92
CA PHE A 268 -4.70 5.32 18.37
C PHE A 268 -4.00 6.54 19.02
N ASP A 269 -4.74 7.60 19.34
CA ASP A 269 -4.19 8.86 19.86
C ASP A 269 -3.75 8.76 21.32
N SER A 270 -4.36 7.86 22.08
CA SER A 270 -3.99 7.56 23.47
C SER A 270 -2.69 6.76 23.59
N ARG A 271 -2.10 6.31 22.48
CA ARG A 271 -0.89 5.48 22.51
C ARG A 271 0.35 6.32 22.78
N PRO A 272 1.30 5.79 23.56
CA PRO A 272 2.58 6.45 23.74
C PRO A 272 3.30 6.57 22.38
N LEU A 273 3.91 7.73 22.17
CA LEU A 273 4.92 7.89 21.12
C LEU A 273 6.18 7.16 21.60
N LEU A 274 6.58 6.12 20.88
CA LEU A 274 7.73 5.29 21.20
C LEU A 274 8.86 5.58 20.21
N THR A 275 10.07 5.71 20.72
CA THR A 275 11.29 5.82 19.91
C THR A 275 12.02 4.49 19.92
N GLY A 276 12.47 4.03 18.75
CA GLY A 276 13.17 2.76 18.59
C GLY A 276 14.34 2.87 17.60
N SER A 277 15.20 1.85 17.61
CA SER A 277 16.27 1.68 16.62
C SER A 277 16.30 0.23 16.14
N CYS A 278 16.20 0.03 14.82
CA CYS A 278 16.23 -1.27 14.17
C CYS A 278 16.51 -1.11 12.67
N CYS A 279 17.03 -2.17 12.03
CA CYS A 279 17.33 -2.20 10.59
C CYS A 279 18.23 -1.05 10.11
N GLY A 280 19.12 -0.56 10.99
CA GLY A 280 20.07 0.53 10.70
C GLY A 280 19.49 1.94 10.80
N THR A 281 18.24 2.09 11.25
CA THR A 281 17.56 3.39 11.35
C THR A 281 16.90 3.60 12.71
N THR A 282 16.92 4.83 13.21
CA THR A 282 16.07 5.27 14.31
C THR A 282 14.68 5.65 13.79
N PHE A 283 13.64 5.35 14.54
CA PHE A 283 12.26 5.65 14.16
C PHE A 283 11.44 6.07 15.38
N GLU A 284 10.40 6.86 15.13
CA GLU A 284 9.35 7.18 16.10
C GLU A 284 8.01 6.64 15.62
N ARG A 285 7.23 6.08 16.54
CA ARG A 285 5.93 5.50 16.21
C ARG A 285 4.99 5.52 17.40
N ARG A 286 3.72 5.84 17.16
CA ARG A 286 2.65 5.60 18.13
C ARG A 286 2.23 4.13 18.12
N GLY A 287 2.26 3.50 19.27
CA GLY A 287 1.97 2.07 19.41
C GLY A 287 2.03 1.64 20.87
N TYR A 288 1.65 0.39 21.13
CA TYR A 288 1.98 -0.23 22.41
C TYR A 288 3.34 -0.93 22.27
N PRO A 289 4.20 -0.84 23.30
CA PRO A 289 5.45 -1.59 23.30
C PRO A 289 5.15 -3.09 23.34
N CYS A 290 6.09 -3.91 22.85
CA CYS A 290 5.99 -5.36 23.02
C CYS A 290 5.81 -5.71 24.50
N SER A 291 4.87 -6.60 24.81
CA SER A 291 4.56 -7.03 26.18
C SER A 291 5.74 -7.69 26.89
N ASN A 292 6.67 -8.30 26.15
CA ASN A 292 7.82 -8.98 26.72
C ASN A 292 9.02 -8.04 26.93
N CYS A 293 9.48 -7.34 25.89
CA CYS A 293 10.69 -6.52 25.98
C CYS A 293 10.44 -5.02 26.21
N GLY A 294 9.18 -4.56 26.21
CA GLY A 294 8.85 -3.14 26.39
C GLY A 294 9.32 -2.21 25.26
N GLN A 295 9.81 -2.75 24.13
CA GLN A 295 10.33 -1.97 23.01
C GLN A 295 9.31 -1.86 21.87
N PRO A 296 9.35 -0.80 21.04
CA PRO A 296 8.50 -0.71 19.87
C PRO A 296 8.86 -1.75 18.81
N PHE A 297 7.84 -2.17 18.05
CA PHE A 297 8.01 -3.00 16.85
C PHE A 297 8.61 -2.18 15.71
N CYS A 298 9.60 -2.74 15.02
CA CYS A 298 10.25 -2.07 13.91
C CYS A 298 9.26 -1.88 12.75
N PRO A 299 9.12 -0.66 12.19
CA PRO A 299 8.23 -0.42 11.05
C PRO A 299 8.70 -1.12 9.77
N ARG A 300 9.97 -1.55 9.71
CA ARG A 300 10.57 -2.17 8.54
C ARG A 300 10.54 -3.70 8.56
N CYS A 301 10.91 -4.32 9.69
CA CYS A 301 10.94 -5.79 9.79
C CYS A 301 9.78 -6.37 10.61
N GLY A 302 8.90 -5.53 11.16
CA GLY A 302 7.79 -5.97 12.01
C GLY A 302 8.19 -6.39 13.43
N ASP A 303 9.43 -6.83 13.65
CA ASP A 303 9.84 -7.45 14.91
C ASP A 303 10.07 -6.46 16.09
N CYS A 304 9.80 -6.91 17.31
CA CYS A 304 10.31 -6.32 18.56
C CYS A 304 11.80 -6.64 18.78
N ARG A 305 12.43 -6.04 19.80
CA ARG A 305 13.79 -6.42 20.19
C ARG A 305 13.88 -7.90 20.58
N CYS A 306 12.91 -8.38 21.36
CA CYS A 306 12.82 -9.78 21.78
C CYS A 306 12.81 -10.79 20.63
N GLU A 307 11.97 -10.56 19.63
CA GLU A 307 11.82 -11.45 18.46
C GLU A 307 13.11 -11.46 17.65
N ARG A 308 13.77 -10.30 17.49
CA ARG A 308 15.08 -10.24 16.82
C ARG A 308 16.17 -10.97 17.60
N ASP A 309 16.18 -10.82 18.92
CA ASP A 309 17.14 -11.50 19.79
C ASP A 309 16.90 -13.02 19.70
N ALA A 310 15.64 -13.48 19.71
CA ALA A 310 15.26 -14.89 19.55
C ALA A 310 15.63 -15.46 18.17
N LYS A 311 15.40 -14.72 17.08
CA LYS A 311 15.81 -15.13 15.71
C LYS A 311 17.33 -15.30 15.56
N ARG A 312 18.12 -14.67 16.43
CA ARG A 312 19.59 -14.78 16.44
C ARG A 312 20.10 -15.89 17.35
N GLU A 313 19.25 -16.53 18.13
CA GLU A 313 19.69 -17.55 19.07
C GLU A 313 20.28 -18.75 18.32
N VAL A 314 21.37 -19.26 18.88
CA VAL A 314 22.07 -20.46 18.42
C VAL A 314 21.90 -21.56 19.45
N VAL A 315 21.86 -22.80 18.97
CA VAL A 315 21.67 -23.97 19.82
C VAL A 315 23.03 -24.50 20.28
N CYS A 316 23.18 -24.75 21.58
CA CYS A 316 24.33 -25.47 22.11
C CYS A 316 24.33 -26.91 21.60
N THR A 317 25.45 -27.39 21.05
CA THR A 317 25.56 -28.73 20.45
C THR A 317 25.51 -29.87 21.47
N GLU A 318 25.62 -29.57 22.77
CA GLU A 318 25.62 -30.57 23.84
C GLU A 318 24.31 -30.58 24.64
N CYS A 319 23.90 -29.44 25.18
CA CYS A 319 22.68 -29.36 26.01
C CYS A 319 21.42 -29.00 25.21
N PHE A 320 21.54 -28.67 23.92
CA PHE A 320 20.45 -28.32 23.01
C PHE A 320 19.59 -27.11 23.43
N LEU A 321 20.06 -26.31 24.38
CA LEU A 321 19.42 -25.06 24.77
C LEU A 321 19.81 -23.91 23.83
N GLN A 322 18.91 -22.93 23.69
CA GLN A 322 19.10 -21.73 22.88
C GLN A 322 19.83 -20.64 23.67
N PHE A 323 20.82 -20.02 23.04
CA PHE A 323 21.62 -18.96 23.63
C PHE A 323 21.89 -17.85 22.60
N GLN A 324 22.17 -16.65 23.11
CA GLN A 324 22.69 -15.58 22.26
C GLN A 324 24.06 -15.97 21.68
N PRO A 325 24.39 -15.62 20.42
CA PRO A 325 25.61 -16.08 19.74
C PRO A 325 26.90 -15.84 20.51
N HIS A 326 27.01 -14.71 21.21
CA HIS A 326 28.21 -14.37 21.99
C HIS A 326 28.40 -15.22 23.26
N LEU A 327 27.39 -16.00 23.67
CA LEU A 327 27.45 -16.93 24.80
C LEU A 327 27.84 -18.35 24.38
N VAL A 328 27.93 -18.61 23.07
CA VAL A 328 28.32 -19.89 22.49
C VAL A 328 29.66 -19.73 21.79
N VAL A 329 30.63 -20.55 22.17
CA VAL A 329 31.96 -20.60 21.53
C VAL A 329 32.21 -22.04 21.11
N ASP A 330 32.60 -22.23 19.85
CA ASP A 330 32.81 -23.55 19.23
C ASP A 330 31.61 -24.51 19.40
N GLY A 331 30.39 -23.96 19.36
CA GLY A 331 29.14 -24.72 19.49
C GLY A 331 28.69 -25.01 20.93
N LEU A 332 29.49 -24.63 21.94
CA LEU A 332 29.20 -24.92 23.35
C LEU A 332 28.83 -23.66 24.14
N CYS A 333 27.80 -23.76 24.99
CA CYS A 333 27.40 -22.69 25.91
C CYS A 333 28.40 -22.52 27.07
N VAL A 334 28.21 -21.51 27.91
CA VAL A 334 29.09 -21.25 29.06
C VAL A 334 29.19 -22.48 30.00
N ASP A 335 28.06 -23.12 30.29
CA ASP A 335 28.02 -24.24 31.23
C ASP A 335 28.61 -25.54 30.65
N CYS A 336 28.40 -25.82 29.36
CA CYS A 336 28.98 -27.00 28.69
C CYS A 336 30.48 -26.85 28.40
N ARG A 337 31.03 -25.63 28.51
CA ARG A 337 32.49 -25.39 28.43
C ARG A 337 33.18 -25.50 29.79
N SER A 338 32.42 -25.58 30.88
CA SER A 338 32.90 -25.64 32.26
C SER A 338 33.20 -27.08 32.67
#